data_AF-A0A2E1AGG3-F1
#
_entry.id   AF-A0A2E1AGG3-F1
#
_cell.length_a   1.000
_cell.length_b   1.000
_cell.length_c   1.000
_cell.angle_alpha   90.00
_cell.angle_beta   90.00
_cell.angle_gamma   90.00
#
_symmetry.space_group_name_H-M   'P 1'
#
loop_
_entity.id
_entity.type
_entity.pdbx_description
1 polymer ?
#
loop_
_entity_poly.entity_id
_entity_poly.type
_entity_poly.pdbx_seq_one_letter_code
_entity_poly.pdbx_strand_id
1 'polypeptide(L)'
;MSRRIAKEIKEEILSKVQADERVADLAEQYGVSAKSIYGWLRLVSGEAVISVLEYNKLKRENEELKRLIGELTLNMHQQKKSR
;
A
#
# COMPACT_ATOMS: atom_id res chain seq x y z
N MET A 1 -14.60 8.31 -23.63
CA MET A 1 -13.20 8.55 -24.05
C MET A 1 -12.39 9.03 -22.86
N SER A 2 -11.25 8.40 -22.56
CA SER A 2 -10.36 8.83 -21.48
C SER A 2 -9.54 10.04 -21.95
N ARG A 3 -9.77 11.22 -21.35
CA ARG A 3 -8.88 12.37 -21.55
C ARG A 3 -7.68 12.17 -20.63
N ARG A 4 -6.48 12.11 -21.20
CA ARG A 4 -5.25 12.11 -20.40
C ARG A 4 -5.07 13.51 -19.81
N ILE A 5 -5.03 13.58 -18.49
CA ILE A 5 -4.78 14.81 -17.75
C ILE A 5 -3.26 14.94 -17.59
N ALA A 6 -2.75 16.15 -17.83
CA ALA A 6 -1.34 16.46 -17.66
C ALA A 6 -0.90 16.18 -16.21
N LYS A 7 0.35 15.74 -16.04
CA LYS A 7 0.85 15.33 -14.72
C LYS A 7 0.88 16.49 -13.75
N GLU A 8 1.23 17.67 -14.26
CA GLU A 8 1.30 18.95 -13.55
C GLU A 8 -0.06 19.33 -12.97
N ILE A 9 -1.13 19.19 -13.76
CA ILE A 9 -2.51 19.49 -13.32
C ILE A 9 -2.93 18.53 -12.20
N LYS A 10 -2.58 17.25 -12.32
CA LYS A 10 -2.87 16.27 -11.29
C LYS A 10 -2.16 16.62 -9.97
N GLU A 11 -0.90 17.03 -10.02
CA GLU A 11 -0.12 17.42 -8.84
C GLU A 11 -0.67 18.70 -8.19
N GLU A 12 -1.09 19.67 -9.01
CA GLU A 12 -1.74 20.90 -8.53
C GLU A 12 -3.05 20.59 -7.79
N ILE A 13 -3.94 19.77 -8.39
CA ILE A 13 -5.20 19.37 -7.76
C ILE A 13 -4.94 18.68 -6.42
N LEU A 14 -3.96 17.77 -6.36
CA LEU A 14 -3.63 17.06 -5.12
C LEU A 14 -3.11 18.01 -4.04
N SER A 15 -2.30 19.00 -4.41
CA SER A 15 -1.78 20.03 -3.49
C SER A 15 -2.91 20.90 -2.93
N LYS A 16 -3.88 21.28 -3.77
CA LYS A 16 -5.06 22.05 -3.34
C LYS A 16 -5.99 21.27 -2.41
N VAL A 17 -6.19 19.97 -2.69
CA VAL A 17 -6.96 19.10 -1.77
C VAL A 17 -6.26 18.99 -0.40
N GLN A 18 -4.93 18.93 -0.38
CA GLN A 18 -4.17 18.94 0.89
C GLN A 18 -4.28 20.27 1.64
N ALA A 19 -4.56 21.37 0.94
CA ALA A 19 -4.82 22.70 1.51
C ALA A 19 -6.30 22.92 1.92
N ASP A 20 -7.06 21.84 2.14
CA ASP A 20 -8.48 21.83 2.55
C ASP A 20 -9.48 22.38 1.50
N GLU A 21 -9.11 22.46 0.22
CA GLU A 21 -10.09 22.75 -0.84
C GLU A 21 -11.02 21.54 -1.10
N ARG A 22 -12.31 21.82 -1.36
CA ARG A 22 -13.30 20.76 -1.58
C ARG A 22 -13.08 20.08 -2.93
N VAL A 23 -13.03 18.75 -2.90
CA VAL A 23 -12.88 17.90 -4.09
C VAL A 23 -13.97 18.15 -5.14
N ALA A 24 -15.20 18.50 -4.73
CA ALA A 24 -16.30 18.79 -5.64
C ALA A 24 -16.04 20.05 -6.49
N ASP A 25 -15.51 21.11 -5.86
CA ASP A 25 -15.24 22.38 -6.51
C ASP A 25 -14.05 22.23 -7.48
N LEU A 26 -13.01 21.52 -7.06
CA LEU A 26 -11.87 21.18 -7.90
C LEU A 26 -12.23 20.27 -9.08
N ALA A 27 -13.16 19.33 -8.88
CA ALA A 27 -13.66 18.47 -9.96
C ALA A 27 -14.33 19.31 -11.06
N GLU A 28 -15.14 20.29 -10.67
CA GLU A 28 -15.83 21.17 -11.60
C GLU A 28 -14.85 22.14 -12.28
N GLN A 29 -13.94 22.77 -11.51
CA GLN A 29 -12.95 23.73 -12.00
C GLN A 29 -12.01 23.13 -13.05
N TYR A 30 -11.50 21.92 -12.80
CA TYR A 30 -10.53 21.26 -13.69
C TYR A 30 -11.19 20.33 -14.71
N GLY A 31 -12.53 20.20 -14.69
CA GLY A 31 -13.27 19.33 -15.60
C GLY A 31 -12.94 17.85 -15.42
N VAL A 32 -12.68 17.42 -14.19
CA VAL A 32 -12.31 16.06 -13.81
C VAL A 32 -13.39 15.45 -12.94
N SER A 33 -13.57 14.13 -12.97
CA SER A 33 -14.53 13.51 -12.05
C SER A 33 -13.98 13.51 -10.62
N ALA A 34 -14.82 13.81 -9.62
CA ALA A 34 -14.43 13.70 -8.21
C ALA A 34 -13.90 12.29 -7.87
N LYS A 35 -14.47 11.25 -8.49
CA LYS A 35 -13.99 9.85 -8.39
C LYS A 35 -12.54 9.70 -8.81
N SER A 36 -12.11 10.40 -9.87
CA SER A 36 -10.70 10.39 -10.32
C SER A 36 -9.78 11.02 -9.28
N ILE A 37 -10.19 12.14 -8.68
CA ILE A 37 -9.42 12.83 -7.63
C ILE A 37 -9.24 11.91 -6.41
N TYR A 38 -10.33 11.28 -5.92
CA TYR A 38 -10.24 10.30 -4.83
C TYR A 38 -9.37 9.09 -5.19
N GLY A 39 -9.42 8.63 -6.45
CA GLY A 39 -8.53 7.58 -6.94
C GLY A 39 -7.06 7.97 -6.89
N TRP A 40 -6.73 9.23 -7.19
CA TRP A 40 -5.36 9.73 -7.08
C TRP A 40 -4.92 9.92 -5.64
N LEU A 41 -5.80 10.45 -4.78
CA LEU A 41 -5.53 10.58 -3.35
C LEU A 41 -5.19 9.21 -2.76
N ARG A 42 -6.00 8.18 -3.04
CA ARG A 42 -5.75 6.81 -2.57
C ARG A 42 -4.37 6.28 -2.98
N LEU A 43 -3.91 6.58 -4.20
CA LEU A 43 -2.59 6.18 -4.69
C LEU A 43 -1.45 6.94 -3.99
N VAL A 44 -1.68 8.19 -3.58
CA VAL A 44 -0.67 9.05 -2.92
C VAL A 44 -0.64 8.86 -1.40
N SER A 45 -1.78 8.59 -0.77
CA SER A 45 -1.93 8.39 0.68
C SER A 45 -1.22 7.15 1.21
N GLY A 46 -0.59 6.35 0.36
CA GLY A 46 0.13 5.17 0.81
C GLY A 46 -0.79 4.12 1.44
N GLU A 47 -2.10 4.15 1.15
CA GLU A 47 -2.90 2.91 1.12
C GLU A 47 -2.33 2.06 -0.01
N ALA A 48 -1.13 1.53 0.24
CA ALA A 48 -0.44 0.63 -0.61
C ALA A 48 -1.45 -0.46 -0.89
N VAL A 49 -1.85 -0.56 -2.15
CA VAL A 49 -2.34 -1.81 -2.69
C VAL A 49 -1.17 -2.75 -2.42
N ILE A 50 -1.22 -3.47 -1.29
CA ILE A 50 -0.16 -4.37 -0.87
C ILE A 50 0.10 -5.21 -2.09
N SER A 51 1.30 -5.10 -2.65
CA SER A 51 1.65 -5.86 -3.83
C SER A 51 1.46 -7.31 -3.44
N VAL A 52 0.55 -8.01 -4.12
CA VAL A 52 0.26 -9.43 -3.84
C VAL A 52 1.57 -10.24 -3.87
N LEU A 53 2.52 -9.81 -4.69
CA LEU A 53 3.88 -10.33 -4.73
C LEU A 53 4.64 -10.12 -3.41
N GLU A 54 4.68 -8.88 -2.89
CA GLU A 54 5.37 -8.56 -1.63
C GLU A 54 4.73 -9.26 -0.44
N TYR A 55 3.40 -9.31 -0.38
CA TYR A 55 2.69 -10.08 0.64
C TYR A 55 3.06 -11.56 0.60
N ASN A 56 3.06 -12.17 -0.58
CA ASN A 56 3.42 -13.58 -0.73
C ASN A 56 4.88 -13.85 -0.41
N LYS A 57 5.80 -12.91 -0.71
CA LYS A 57 7.20 -13.00 -0.31
C LYS A 57 7.35 -12.98 1.22
N LEU A 58 6.76 -11.97 1.87
CA LEU A 58 6.75 -11.85 3.33
C LEU A 58 6.12 -13.06 4.02
N LYS A 59 5.04 -13.60 3.45
CA LYS A 59 4.38 -14.79 3.98
C LYS A 59 5.31 -16.02 3.95
N ARG A 60 6.04 -16.25 2.86
CA ARG A 60 7.01 -17.35 2.76
C ARG A 60 8.16 -17.19 3.75
N GLU A 61 8.75 -15.99 3.81
CA GLU A 61 9.81 -15.69 4.77
C GLU A 61 9.36 -15.94 6.22
N ASN A 62 8.11 -15.57 6.55
CA ASN A 62 7.54 -15.83 7.87
C ASN A 62 7.34 -17.33 8.16
N GLU A 63 6.88 -18.11 7.18
CA GLU A 63 6.71 -19.56 7.30
C GLU A 63 8.06 -20.28 7.49
N GLU A 64 9.10 -19.87 6.76
CA GLU A 64 10.46 -20.41 6.89
C GLU A 64 11.06 -20.12 8.27
N LEU A 65 10.91 -18.88 8.75
CA LEU A 65 11.37 -18.50 10.09
C LEU A 65 10.68 -19.32 11.19
N LYS A 66 9.37 -19.53 11.07
CA LYS A 66 8.62 -20.36 12.04
C LYS A 66 9.09 -21.81 12.03
N ARG A 67 9.41 -22.38 10.86
CA ARG A 67 9.97 -23.74 10.76
C ARG A 67 11.32 -23.83 11.44
N LEU A 68 12.23 -22.90 11.14
CA LEU A 68 13.55 -22.86 11.75
C LEU A 68 13.47 -22.77 13.28
N ILE A 69 12.60 -21.91 13.82
CA ILE A 69 12.36 -21.79 15.26
C ILE A 69 11.83 -23.11 15.84
N GLY A 70 10.92 -23.78 15.14
CA GLY A 70 10.40 -25.09 15.54
C GLY A 70 11.50 -26.14 15.65
N GLU A 71 12.35 -26.26 14.63
CA GLU A 71 13.47 -27.19 14.59
C GLU A 71 14.48 -26.91 15.72
N LEU A 72 14.86 -25.65 15.91
CA LEU A 72 15.76 -25.23 16.99
C LEU A 72 15.17 -25.57 18.36
N THR A 73 13.89 -25.28 18.58
CA THR A 73 13.21 -25.54 19.85
C THR A 73 13.13 -27.04 20.13
N LEU A 74 12.87 -27.86 19.10
CA LEU A 74 12.84 -29.31 19.23
C LEU A 74 14.22 -29.87 19.59
N ASN A 75 15.27 -29.43 18.89
CA ASN A 75 16.65 -29.83 19.16
C ASN A 75 17.07 -29.48 20.60
N MET A 76 16.73 -28.28 21.08
CA MET A 76 16.97 -27.87 22.47
C MET A 76 16.24 -28.77 23.48
N HIS A 77 15.00 -29.16 23.18
CA HIS A 77 14.23 -30.08 24.03
C HIS A 77 14.84 -31.48 24.07
N GLN A 78 15.29 -31.99 22.93
CA GLN A 78 15.93 -33.31 22.83
C GLN A 78 17.27 -33.34 23.57
N GLN A 79 18.10 -32.31 23.42
CA GLN A 79 19.37 -32.19 24.16
C GLN A 79 19.19 -32.12 25.69
N LYS A 80 18.09 -31.52 26.15
CA LYS A 80 17.76 -31.49 27.59
C LYS A 80 17.26 -32.83 28.14
N LYS A 81 16.68 -33.70 27.31
CA LYS A 81 16.23 -35.04 27.70
C LYS A 81 17.34 -36.09 27.70
N SER A 82 18.42 -35.87 26.97
CA SER A 82 19.56 -36.80 26.90
C SER A 82 20.64 -36.53 27.96
N ARG A 83 20.45 -35.52 28.82
CA ARG A 83 21.23 -35.26 30.04
C ARG A 83 20.40 -35.65 31.26
#